data_AF-A0A2V6MMJ1-F1
#
_entry.id   AF-A0A2V6MMJ1-F1
#
_cell.length_a   1.000
_cell.length_b   1.000
_cell.length_c   1.000
_cell.angle_alpha   90.00
_cell.angle_beta   90.00
_cell.angle_gamma   90.00
#
_symmetry.space_group_name_H-M   'P 1'
#
loop_
_entity.id
_entity.type
_entity.pdbx_description
1 polymer ?
#
loop_
_entity_poly.entity_id
_entity_poly.type
_entity_poly.pdbx_seq_one_letter_code
_entity_poly.pdbx_strand_id
1 'polypeptide(L)'
;AHPNSPLVAEVRLKLAESHFRRQDFASAQTEFETLAQENPKSALTEQALFLAAQSAMASMASQSLDHALELLTQVVAMNGEFRWAARNEQAAIERRLGKSQDAQALYDEVLKGDGRAAEKREALCGKADIFFEQANANAANLDRAVGIYDQLANEAANQPHWRNQALFKKGVCLEKESDRDGALATFYRILEFNPSPDRPPEFFWFYKAGFNAARLLEEQQKWEAAAAIYEKLVAANGPRSEEANARLGQLRLEHFLWQ
;
A
#
# COMPACT_ATOMS: atom_id res chain seq x y z
N ALA A 1 -25.17 -18.43 -30.79
CA ALA A 1 -24.92 -17.50 -29.67
C ALA A 1 -26.26 -16.98 -29.16
N HIS A 2 -26.49 -16.95 -27.84
CA HIS A 2 -27.72 -16.43 -27.23
C HIS A 2 -27.43 -15.05 -26.61
N PRO A 3 -27.54 -13.94 -27.37
CA PRO A 3 -27.14 -12.61 -26.91
C PRO A 3 -27.98 -12.07 -25.74
N ASN A 4 -29.17 -12.64 -25.49
CA ASN A 4 -30.04 -12.26 -24.37
C ASN A 4 -29.92 -13.21 -23.15
N SER A 5 -28.90 -14.08 -23.12
CA SER A 5 -28.69 -14.95 -21.97
C SER A 5 -28.16 -14.13 -20.78
N PRO A 6 -28.69 -14.35 -19.56
CA PRO A 6 -28.17 -13.69 -18.36
C PRO A 6 -26.68 -14.00 -18.10
N LEU A 7 -26.16 -15.07 -18.70
CA LEU A 7 -24.75 -15.48 -18.58
C LEU A 7 -23.79 -14.62 -19.41
N VAL A 8 -24.28 -13.81 -20.37
CA VAL A 8 -23.42 -12.99 -21.23
C VAL A 8 -22.62 -11.99 -20.40
N ALA A 9 -23.26 -11.35 -19.42
CA ALA A 9 -22.61 -10.39 -18.53
C ALA A 9 -21.51 -11.04 -17.67
N GLU A 10 -21.78 -12.22 -17.11
CA GLU A 10 -20.79 -12.96 -16.30
C GLU A 10 -19.62 -13.47 -17.13
N VAL A 11 -19.88 -13.96 -18.36
CA VAL A 11 -18.82 -14.40 -19.27
C VAL A 11 -17.93 -13.23 -19.66
N ARG A 12 -18.52 -12.05 -19.95
CA ARG A 12 -17.75 -10.85 -20.28
C ARG A 12 -16.92 -10.37 -19.09
N LEU A 13 -17.47 -10.40 -17.87
CA LEU A 13 -16.72 -10.09 -16.65
C LEU A 13 -15.48 -10.98 -16.51
N LYS A 14 -15.63 -12.30 -16.68
CA LYS A 14 -14.51 -13.25 -16.61
C LYS A 14 -13.48 -13.06 -17.72
N LEU A 15 -13.92 -12.68 -18.91
CA LEU A 15 -13.04 -12.34 -20.02
C LEU A 15 -12.19 -11.11 -19.66
N ALA A 16 -12.82 -10.04 -19.19
CA ALA A 16 -12.16 -8.81 -18.76
C ALA A 16 -11.14 -9.07 -17.64
N GLU A 17 -11.52 -9.83 -16.61
CA GLU A 17 -10.60 -10.27 -15.54
C GLU A 17 -9.42 -11.10 -16.08
N SER A 18 -9.64 -11.92 -17.11
CA SER A 18 -8.58 -12.68 -17.74
C SER A 18 -7.58 -11.78 -18.47
N HIS A 19 -8.05 -10.73 -19.16
CA HIS A 19 -7.17 -9.71 -19.75
C HIS A 19 -6.39 -8.97 -18.66
N PHE A 20 -7.06 -8.57 -17.58
CA PHE A 20 -6.44 -7.87 -16.46
C PHE A 20 -5.31 -8.71 -15.83
N ARG A 21 -5.55 -9.99 -15.56
CA ARG A 21 -4.53 -10.91 -15.02
C ARG A 21 -3.34 -11.10 -15.96
N ARG A 22 -3.54 -10.96 -17.27
CA ARG A 22 -2.49 -11.01 -18.29
C ARG A 22 -1.80 -9.65 -18.51
N GLN A 23 -2.14 -8.63 -17.70
CA GLN A 23 -1.67 -7.25 -17.84
C GLN A 23 -2.05 -6.59 -19.16
N ASP A 24 -3.03 -7.15 -19.87
CA ASP A 24 -3.64 -6.55 -21.05
C ASP A 24 -4.71 -5.55 -20.60
N PHE A 25 -4.26 -4.47 -19.97
CA PHE A 25 -5.12 -3.51 -19.30
C PHE A 25 -6.03 -2.75 -20.26
N ALA A 26 -5.59 -2.51 -21.50
CA ALA A 26 -6.40 -1.86 -22.52
C ALA A 26 -7.61 -2.71 -22.92
N SER A 27 -7.39 -4.01 -23.16
CA SER A 27 -8.50 -4.94 -23.47
C SER A 27 -9.39 -5.16 -22.26
N ALA A 28 -8.81 -5.29 -21.06
CA ALA A 28 -9.58 -5.42 -19.81
C ALA A 28 -10.52 -4.22 -19.61
N GLN A 29 -9.99 -3.01 -19.73
CA GLN A 29 -10.76 -1.77 -19.64
C GLN A 29 -11.93 -1.77 -20.64
N THR A 30 -11.65 -2.09 -21.91
CA THR A 30 -12.67 -2.10 -22.97
C THR A 30 -13.81 -3.08 -22.67
N GLU A 31 -13.48 -4.30 -22.21
CA GLU A 31 -14.48 -5.31 -21.87
C GLU A 31 -15.31 -4.93 -20.63
N PHE A 32 -14.68 -4.32 -19.61
CA PHE A 32 -15.39 -3.81 -18.43
C PHE A 32 -16.33 -2.65 -18.77
N GLU A 33 -15.89 -1.69 -19.60
CA GLU A 33 -16.75 -0.58 -20.03
C GLU A 33 -17.92 -1.08 -20.88
N THR A 34 -17.66 -2.00 -21.80
CA THR A 34 -18.71 -2.64 -22.61
C THR A 34 -19.73 -3.35 -21.73
N LEU A 35 -19.26 -4.09 -20.71
CA LEU A 35 -20.14 -4.74 -19.73
C LEU A 35 -21.05 -3.74 -19.03
N ALA A 36 -20.50 -2.61 -18.58
CA ALA A 36 -21.26 -1.54 -17.92
C ALA A 36 -22.29 -0.89 -18.86
N GLN A 37 -21.91 -0.61 -20.11
CA GLN A 37 -22.76 0.01 -21.13
C GLN A 37 -23.91 -0.89 -21.60
N GLU A 38 -23.65 -2.18 -21.80
CA GLU A 38 -24.65 -3.15 -22.26
C GLU A 38 -25.64 -3.53 -21.14
N ASN A 39 -25.26 -3.36 -19.87
CA ASN A 39 -26.04 -3.80 -18.72
C ASN A 39 -26.21 -2.71 -17.65
N PRO A 40 -26.67 -1.48 -17.97
CA PRO A 40 -26.57 -0.33 -17.06
C PRO A 40 -27.42 -0.42 -15.78
N LYS A 41 -28.35 -1.38 -15.71
CA LYS A 41 -29.21 -1.62 -14.54
C LYS A 41 -28.78 -2.86 -13.74
N SER A 42 -27.70 -3.52 -14.13
CA SER A 42 -27.22 -4.73 -13.48
C SER A 42 -26.49 -4.41 -12.18
N ALA A 43 -26.52 -5.33 -11.22
CA ALA A 43 -25.66 -5.26 -10.05
C ALA A 43 -24.16 -5.26 -10.41
N LEU A 44 -23.81 -5.77 -11.60
CA LEU A 44 -22.42 -5.82 -12.09
C LEU A 44 -21.92 -4.48 -12.65
N THR A 45 -22.78 -3.51 -12.92
CA THR A 45 -22.39 -2.24 -13.58
C THR A 45 -21.39 -1.46 -12.74
N GLU A 46 -21.66 -1.32 -11.44
CA GLU A 46 -20.78 -0.59 -10.53
C GLU A 46 -19.40 -1.26 -10.45
N GLN A 47 -19.38 -2.58 -10.27
CA GLN A 47 -18.15 -3.38 -10.25
C GLN A 47 -17.38 -3.24 -11.57
N ALA A 48 -18.07 -3.31 -12.71
CA ALA A 48 -17.46 -3.19 -14.03
C ALA A 48 -16.82 -1.80 -14.23
N LEU A 49 -17.50 -0.72 -13.88
CA LEU A 49 -16.94 0.63 -13.95
C LEU A 49 -15.72 0.80 -13.02
N PHE A 50 -15.78 0.25 -11.81
CA PHE A 50 -14.66 0.27 -10.89
C PHE A 50 -13.44 -0.48 -11.43
N LEU A 51 -13.63 -1.68 -11.99
CA LEU A 51 -12.56 -2.47 -12.59
C LEU A 51 -12.04 -1.87 -13.91
N ALA A 52 -12.89 -1.19 -14.68
CA ALA A 52 -12.47 -0.40 -15.83
C ALA A 52 -11.52 0.73 -15.41
N ALA A 53 -11.85 1.46 -14.33
CA ALA A 53 -10.99 2.50 -13.79
C ALA A 53 -9.63 1.95 -13.33
N GLN A 54 -9.62 0.81 -12.63
CA GLN A 54 -8.39 0.13 -12.23
C GLN A 54 -7.54 -0.31 -13.43
N SER A 55 -8.18 -0.79 -14.48
CA SER A 55 -7.52 -1.14 -15.74
C SER A 55 -6.90 0.10 -16.41
N ALA A 56 -7.64 1.20 -16.48
CA ALA A 56 -7.15 2.46 -17.02
C ALA A 56 -5.92 2.96 -16.25
N MET A 57 -5.97 2.98 -14.91
CA MET A 57 -4.85 3.37 -14.06
C MET A 57 -3.59 2.50 -14.26
N ALA A 58 -3.78 1.21 -14.53
CA ALA A 58 -2.69 0.26 -14.72
C ALA A 58 -2.03 0.35 -16.12
N SER A 59 -2.72 0.89 -17.13
CA SER A 59 -2.22 0.98 -18.52
C SER A 59 -1.05 1.97 -18.72
N MET A 60 -0.74 2.81 -17.72
CA MET A 60 0.31 3.84 -17.76
C MET A 60 0.23 4.86 -18.92
N ALA A 61 -0.88 4.92 -19.68
CA ALA A 61 -1.08 5.91 -20.72
C ALA A 61 -1.36 7.30 -20.10
N SER A 62 -0.83 8.37 -20.71
CA SER A 62 -0.96 9.73 -20.15
C SER A 62 -2.41 10.22 -20.03
N GLN A 63 -3.30 9.76 -20.92
CA GLN A 63 -4.74 10.07 -20.90
C GLN A 63 -5.55 9.14 -19.99
N SER A 64 -4.93 8.10 -19.41
CA SER A 64 -5.70 7.06 -18.71
C SER A 64 -6.13 7.46 -17.30
N LEU A 65 -5.49 8.45 -16.67
CA LEU A 65 -5.86 8.94 -15.35
C LEU A 65 -7.13 9.80 -15.37
N ASP A 66 -7.28 10.66 -16.39
CA ASP A 66 -8.50 11.47 -16.55
C ASP A 66 -9.71 10.55 -16.80
N HIS A 67 -9.55 9.57 -17.69
CA HIS A 67 -10.58 8.57 -17.95
C HIS A 67 -10.90 7.72 -16.72
N ALA A 68 -9.88 7.32 -15.94
CA ALA A 68 -10.11 6.63 -14.67
C ALA A 68 -10.91 7.49 -13.69
N LEU A 69 -10.62 8.80 -13.57
CA LEU A 69 -11.39 9.72 -12.73
C LEU A 69 -12.86 9.83 -13.19
N GLU A 70 -13.11 9.87 -14.50
CA GLU A 70 -14.47 9.87 -15.06
C GLU A 70 -15.23 8.59 -14.69
N LEU A 71 -14.61 7.43 -14.85
CA LEU A 71 -15.20 6.14 -14.47
C LEU A 71 -15.46 6.04 -12.97
N LEU A 72 -14.51 6.46 -12.12
CA LEU A 72 -14.67 6.47 -10.67
C LEU A 72 -15.76 7.45 -10.22
N THR A 73 -15.93 8.57 -10.92
CA THR A 73 -17.02 9.52 -10.65
C THR A 73 -18.38 8.87 -10.90
N GLN A 74 -18.50 8.06 -11.95
CA GLN A 74 -19.71 7.28 -12.20
C GLN A 74 -19.96 6.25 -11.08
N VAL A 75 -18.93 5.53 -10.64
CA VAL A 75 -19.04 4.58 -9.50
C VAL A 75 -19.54 5.29 -8.24
N VAL A 76 -18.97 6.44 -7.88
CA VAL A 76 -19.39 7.20 -6.70
C VAL A 76 -20.85 7.67 -6.82
N ALA A 77 -21.29 8.08 -8.02
CA ALA A 77 -22.66 8.51 -8.26
C ALA A 77 -23.69 7.38 -8.13
N MET A 78 -23.29 6.13 -8.38
CA MET A 78 -24.14 4.96 -8.16
C MET A 78 -24.39 4.67 -6.68
N ASN A 79 -23.52 5.17 -5.80
CA ASN A 79 -23.64 5.06 -4.34
C ASN A 79 -23.85 3.60 -3.85
N GLY A 80 -23.15 2.65 -4.47
CA GLY A 80 -23.20 1.24 -4.12
C GLY A 80 -21.99 0.78 -3.31
N GLU A 81 -21.63 -0.50 -3.43
CA GLU A 81 -20.60 -1.15 -2.61
C GLU A 81 -19.19 -0.57 -2.88
N PHE A 82 -18.93 -0.14 -4.12
CA PHE A 82 -17.61 0.31 -4.54
C PHE A 82 -17.39 1.82 -4.35
N ARG A 83 -18.40 2.58 -3.90
CA ARG A 83 -18.30 4.03 -3.70
C ARG A 83 -17.04 4.45 -2.94
N TRP A 84 -16.79 3.83 -1.78
CA TRP A 84 -15.69 4.24 -0.90
C TRP A 84 -14.32 3.79 -1.42
N ALA A 85 -14.25 2.61 -2.03
CA ALA A 85 -13.06 2.18 -2.75
C ALA A 85 -12.75 3.12 -3.93
N ALA A 86 -13.77 3.53 -4.68
CA ALA A 86 -13.62 4.48 -5.77
C ALA A 86 -13.13 5.85 -5.29
N ARG A 87 -13.62 6.31 -4.13
CA ARG A 87 -13.14 7.56 -3.51
C ARG A 87 -11.67 7.49 -3.11
N ASN A 88 -11.20 6.36 -2.59
CA ASN A 88 -9.78 6.12 -2.33
C ASN A 88 -8.93 6.17 -3.62
N GLU A 89 -9.39 5.53 -4.68
CA GLU A 89 -8.70 5.53 -5.98
C GLU A 89 -8.65 6.95 -6.58
N GLN A 90 -9.74 7.73 -6.49
CA GLN A 90 -9.73 9.15 -6.89
C GLN A 90 -8.68 9.93 -6.10
N ALA A 91 -8.65 9.76 -4.77
CA ALA A 91 -7.67 10.43 -3.91
C ALA A 91 -6.23 10.03 -4.28
N ALA A 92 -5.99 8.76 -4.61
CA ALA A 92 -4.69 8.26 -5.05
C ALA A 92 -4.27 8.87 -6.39
N ILE A 93 -5.19 9.01 -7.35
CA ILE A 93 -4.93 9.70 -8.62
C ILE A 93 -4.60 11.17 -8.37
N GLU A 94 -5.42 11.90 -7.61
CA GLU A 94 -5.19 13.32 -7.36
C GLU A 94 -3.87 13.58 -6.63
N ARG A 95 -3.48 12.69 -5.70
CA ARG A 95 -2.16 12.73 -5.07
C ARG A 95 -1.04 12.55 -6.11
N ARG A 96 -1.15 11.57 -7.01
CA ARG A 96 -0.16 11.34 -8.09
C ARG A 96 -0.04 12.54 -9.05
N LEU A 97 -1.13 13.29 -9.24
CA LEU A 97 -1.16 14.52 -10.02
C LEU A 97 -0.64 15.74 -9.24
N GLY A 98 -0.19 15.57 -8.00
CA GLY A 98 0.32 16.66 -7.16
C GLY A 98 -0.77 17.53 -6.52
N LYS A 99 -2.05 17.19 -6.70
CA LYS A 99 -3.19 17.90 -6.09
C LYS A 99 -3.45 17.35 -4.69
N SER A 100 -2.47 17.54 -3.81
CA SER A 100 -2.49 16.99 -2.45
C SER A 100 -3.67 17.45 -1.61
N GLN A 101 -4.20 18.66 -1.83
CA GLN A 101 -5.36 19.17 -1.08
C GLN A 101 -6.65 18.44 -1.47
N ASP A 102 -6.87 18.24 -2.78
CA ASP A 102 -8.03 17.50 -3.29
C ASP A 102 -8.00 16.05 -2.83
N ALA A 103 -6.83 15.41 -2.89
CA ALA A 103 -6.61 14.07 -2.38
C ALA A 103 -6.89 13.95 -0.87
N GLN A 104 -6.44 14.91 -0.06
CA GLN A 104 -6.75 14.92 1.38
C GLN A 104 -8.25 15.04 1.65
N ALA A 105 -8.96 15.89 0.89
CA ALA A 105 -10.41 16.06 1.05
C ALA A 105 -11.17 14.76 0.74
N LEU A 106 -10.76 14.03 -0.31
CA LEU A 106 -11.35 12.74 -0.68
C LEU A 106 -11.08 11.66 0.38
N TYR A 107 -9.85 11.55 0.89
CA TYR A 107 -9.56 10.63 2.00
C TYR A 107 -10.36 10.99 3.27
N ASP A 108 -10.53 12.28 3.56
CA ASP A 108 -11.36 12.72 4.69
C ASP A 108 -12.84 12.36 4.51
N GLU A 109 -13.36 12.36 3.28
CA GLU A 109 -14.71 11.88 3.00
C GLU A 109 -14.85 10.40 3.38
N VAL A 110 -13.89 9.56 2.98
CA VAL A 110 -13.88 8.11 3.31
C VAL A 110 -13.81 7.88 4.82
N LEU A 111 -12.94 8.61 5.51
CA LEU A 111 -12.75 8.46 6.95
C LEU A 111 -13.98 8.86 7.78
N LYS A 112 -14.66 9.93 7.37
CA LYS A 112 -15.89 10.44 8.01
C LYS A 112 -17.14 9.66 7.61
N GLY A 113 -17.11 9.01 6.44
CA GLY A 113 -18.19 8.21 5.91
C GLY A 113 -18.35 6.84 6.58
N ASP A 114 -19.25 6.05 6.00
CA ASP A 114 -19.57 4.67 6.37
C ASP A 114 -18.74 3.62 5.62
N GLY A 115 -17.57 4.01 5.09
CA GLY A 115 -16.60 3.09 4.49
C GLY A 115 -16.23 1.94 5.44
N ARG A 116 -16.00 0.76 4.87
CA ARG A 116 -15.63 -0.41 5.67
C ARG A 116 -14.22 -0.21 6.20
N ALA A 117 -13.81 -1.08 7.12
CA ALA A 117 -12.50 -0.98 7.75
C ALA A 117 -11.34 -1.05 6.72
N ALA A 118 -11.54 -1.71 5.57
CA ALA A 118 -10.54 -1.76 4.50
C ALA A 118 -10.33 -0.39 3.85
N GLU A 119 -11.41 0.28 3.44
CA GLU A 119 -11.35 1.59 2.79
C GLU A 119 -10.82 2.65 3.76
N LYS A 120 -11.18 2.57 5.05
CA LYS A 120 -10.63 3.48 6.07
C LYS A 120 -9.13 3.32 6.28
N ARG A 121 -8.60 2.08 6.25
CA ARG A 121 -7.15 1.83 6.34
C ARG A 121 -6.38 2.43 5.17
N GLU A 122 -6.89 2.24 3.96
CA GLU A 122 -6.33 2.85 2.75
C GLU A 122 -6.34 4.37 2.85
N ALA A 123 -7.46 4.97 3.30
CA ALA A 123 -7.58 6.41 3.46
C ALA A 123 -6.61 6.98 4.52
N LEU A 124 -6.44 6.30 5.66
CA LEU A 124 -5.45 6.68 6.67
C LEU A 124 -4.03 6.65 6.07
N CYS A 125 -3.68 5.57 5.36
CA CYS A 125 -2.36 5.41 4.76
C CYS A 125 -2.10 6.51 3.71
N GLY A 126 -3.06 6.75 2.81
CA GLY A 126 -2.97 7.78 1.78
C GLY A 126 -2.88 9.19 2.35
N LYS A 127 -3.64 9.50 3.40
CA LYS A 127 -3.57 10.80 4.08
C LYS A 127 -2.23 11.03 4.78
N ALA A 128 -1.70 10.02 5.49
CA ALA A 128 -0.38 10.09 6.12
C ALA A 128 0.74 10.26 5.10
N ASP A 129 0.64 9.57 3.97
CA ASP A 129 1.57 9.68 2.85
C ASP A 129 1.64 11.11 2.32
N ILE A 130 0.50 11.80 2.16
CA ILE A 130 0.48 13.19 1.71
C ILE A 130 1.20 14.10 2.70
N PHE A 131 0.98 13.92 4.01
CA PHE A 131 1.70 14.71 5.01
C PHE A 131 3.21 14.45 4.94
N PHE A 132 3.62 13.20 4.79
CA PHE A 132 5.03 12.86 4.62
C PHE A 132 5.65 13.51 3.38
N GLU A 133 4.95 13.54 2.24
CA GLU A 133 5.40 14.22 1.01
C GLU A 133 5.56 15.73 1.20
N GLN A 134 4.65 16.34 1.98
CA GLN A 134 4.64 17.77 2.29
C GLN A 134 5.59 18.16 3.43
N ALA A 135 6.31 17.19 4.03
CA ALA A 135 7.20 17.42 5.16
C ALA A 135 8.33 18.43 4.88
N ASN A 136 8.84 18.46 3.64
CA ASN A 136 9.89 19.40 3.26
C ASN A 136 9.39 20.86 3.28
N ALA A 137 8.10 21.08 3.01
CA ALA A 137 7.49 22.41 3.04
C ALA A 137 7.06 22.82 4.46
N ASN A 138 6.70 21.84 5.30
CA ASN A 138 6.32 22.08 6.69
C ASN A 138 6.68 20.85 7.55
N ALA A 139 7.67 21.02 8.44
CA ALA A 139 8.16 19.96 9.30
C ALA A 139 7.07 19.37 10.22
N ALA A 140 6.07 20.17 10.64
CA ALA A 140 4.95 19.68 11.45
C ALA A 140 4.07 18.64 10.74
N ASN A 141 4.25 18.47 9.43
CA ASN A 141 3.57 17.38 8.71
C ASN A 141 4.19 16.02 9.02
N LEU A 142 5.44 15.92 9.49
CA LEU A 142 6.01 14.65 9.93
C LEU A 142 5.32 14.15 11.19
N ASP A 143 5.13 15.00 12.21
CA ASP A 143 4.33 14.69 13.40
C ASP A 143 2.91 14.20 13.05
N ARG A 144 2.26 14.85 12.08
CA ARG A 144 0.92 14.45 11.59
C ARG A 144 0.96 13.08 10.91
N ALA A 145 1.95 12.83 10.06
CA ALA A 145 2.12 11.54 9.41
C ALA A 145 2.38 10.43 10.45
N VAL A 146 3.28 10.67 11.41
CA VAL A 146 3.58 9.77 12.54
C VAL A 146 2.33 9.41 13.31
N GLY A 147 1.50 10.40 13.67
CA GLY A 147 0.25 10.17 14.39
C GLY A 147 -0.74 9.30 13.62
N ILE A 148 -0.92 9.54 12.32
CA ILE A 148 -1.84 8.76 11.49
C ILE A 148 -1.30 7.35 11.23
N TYR A 149 0.01 7.18 11.02
CA TYR A 149 0.60 5.85 10.89
C TYR A 149 0.51 5.04 12.18
N ASP A 150 0.66 5.68 13.35
CA ASP A 150 0.49 4.99 14.63
C ASP A 150 -0.97 4.53 14.81
N GLN A 151 -1.95 5.39 14.50
CA GLN A 151 -3.36 5.02 14.46
C GLN A 151 -3.59 3.80 13.55
N LEU A 152 -3.11 3.85 12.30
CA LEU A 152 -3.26 2.76 11.35
C LEU A 152 -2.60 1.47 11.84
N ALA A 153 -1.40 1.54 12.42
CA ALA A 153 -0.72 0.37 12.96
C ALA A 153 -1.50 -0.30 14.11
N ASN A 154 -2.14 0.51 14.96
CA ASN A 154 -2.95 0.03 16.08
C ASN A 154 -4.28 -0.58 15.60
N GLU A 155 -4.98 0.08 14.68
CA GLU A 155 -6.23 -0.45 14.09
C GLU A 155 -6.01 -1.72 13.26
N ALA A 156 -4.83 -1.84 12.64
CA ALA A 156 -4.46 -2.98 11.81
C ALA A 156 -3.66 -4.06 12.56
N ALA A 157 -3.66 -4.09 13.90
CA ALA A 157 -2.81 -4.97 14.69
C ALA A 157 -2.85 -6.46 14.27
N ASN A 158 -4.03 -6.95 13.85
CA ASN A 158 -4.25 -8.34 13.42
C ASN A 158 -4.02 -8.58 11.91
N GLN A 159 -3.62 -7.55 11.16
CA GLN A 159 -3.38 -7.55 9.72
C GLN A 159 -1.91 -7.19 9.46
N PRO A 160 -0.99 -8.18 9.47
CA PRO A 160 0.46 -7.93 9.48
C PRO A 160 0.94 -7.01 8.37
N HIS A 161 0.40 -7.15 7.15
CA HIS A 161 0.76 -6.29 6.02
C HIS A 161 0.50 -4.79 6.31
N TRP A 162 -0.72 -4.45 6.73
CA TRP A 162 -1.12 -3.07 7.04
C TRP A 162 -0.37 -2.52 8.26
N ARG A 163 -0.28 -3.31 9.33
CA ARG A 163 0.46 -2.94 10.54
C ARG A 163 1.92 -2.64 10.22
N ASN A 164 2.60 -3.55 9.53
CA ASN A 164 4.02 -3.42 9.26
C ASN A 164 4.31 -2.30 8.24
N GLN A 165 3.44 -2.10 7.24
CA GLN A 165 3.52 -0.95 6.35
C GLN A 165 3.46 0.38 7.13
N ALA A 166 2.47 0.51 8.02
CA ALA A 166 2.27 1.73 8.80
C ALA A 166 3.44 1.98 9.75
N LEU A 167 3.90 0.96 10.48
CA LEU A 167 5.08 1.05 11.33
C LEU A 167 6.33 1.42 10.52
N PHE A 168 6.53 0.82 9.35
CA PHE A 168 7.70 1.11 8.54
C PHE A 168 7.70 2.58 8.11
N LYS A 169 6.56 3.07 7.59
CA LYS A 169 6.41 4.46 7.18
C LYS A 169 6.54 5.43 8.37
N LYS A 170 6.02 5.07 9.55
CA LYS A 170 6.24 5.81 10.80
C LYS A 170 7.74 5.92 11.12
N GLY A 171 8.48 4.80 11.07
CA GLY A 171 9.92 4.77 11.34
C GLY A 171 10.70 5.68 10.38
N VAL A 172 10.33 5.69 9.09
CA VAL A 172 10.92 6.59 8.09
C VAL A 172 10.61 8.07 8.39
N CYS A 173 9.41 8.39 8.89
CA CYS A 173 9.09 9.75 9.32
C CYS A 173 9.98 10.18 10.49
N LEU A 174 10.10 9.35 11.53
CA LEU A 174 10.92 9.61 12.72
C LEU A 174 12.40 9.78 12.36
N GLU A 175 12.91 8.94 11.46
CA GLU A 175 14.28 9.09 10.96
C GLU A 175 14.48 10.44 10.26
N LYS A 176 13.51 10.88 9.46
CA LYS A 176 13.55 12.19 8.78
C LYS A 176 13.47 13.36 9.76
N GLU A 177 12.82 13.17 10.91
CA GLU A 177 12.82 14.10 12.05
C GLU A 177 14.12 14.06 12.87
N SER A 178 15.07 13.18 12.50
CA SER A 178 16.29 12.88 13.27
C SER A 178 16.06 12.17 14.61
N ASP A 179 14.84 11.69 14.88
CA ASP A 179 14.53 10.80 16.00
C ASP A 179 14.94 9.36 15.66
N ARG A 180 16.25 9.10 15.70
CA ARG A 180 16.84 7.79 15.39
C ARG A 180 16.40 6.70 16.38
N ASP A 181 16.22 7.05 17.65
CA ASP A 181 15.83 6.09 18.68
C ASP A 181 14.36 5.68 18.49
N GLY A 182 13.47 6.62 18.21
CA GLY A 182 12.08 6.35 17.85
C GLY A 182 11.95 5.55 16.56
N ALA A 183 12.77 5.86 15.54
CA ALA A 183 12.81 5.09 14.30
C ALA A 183 13.23 3.62 14.54
N LEU A 184 14.32 3.40 15.29
CA LEU A 184 14.79 2.07 15.67
C LEU A 184 13.73 1.29 16.45
N ALA A 185 13.14 1.90 17.49
CA ALA A 185 12.08 1.28 18.28
C ALA A 185 10.89 0.88 17.39
N THR A 186 10.54 1.71 16.41
CA THR A 186 9.44 1.42 15.48
C THR A 186 9.78 0.26 14.54
N PHE A 187 11.00 0.21 13.99
CA PHE A 187 11.44 -0.91 13.16
C PHE A 187 11.52 -2.23 13.96
N TYR A 188 11.94 -2.18 15.22
CA TYR A 188 11.95 -3.36 16.09
C TYR A 188 10.56 -3.94 16.33
N ARG A 189 9.51 -3.13 16.46
CA ARG A 189 8.12 -3.61 16.56
C ARG A 189 7.68 -4.44 15.34
N ILE A 190 8.29 -4.24 14.18
CA ILE A 190 8.05 -5.07 12.98
C ILE A 190 8.78 -6.40 13.12
N LEU A 191 10.04 -6.37 13.59
CA LEU A 191 10.87 -7.56 13.76
C LEU A 191 10.38 -8.46 14.92
N GLU A 192 9.74 -7.91 15.95
CA GLU A 192 9.16 -8.66 17.08
C GLU A 192 7.98 -9.55 16.66
N PHE A 193 7.35 -9.28 15.52
CA PHE A 193 6.24 -10.10 15.04
C PHE A 193 6.77 -11.45 14.52
N ASN A 194 6.86 -12.42 15.44
CA ASN A 194 7.22 -13.80 15.14
C ASN A 194 6.15 -14.43 14.24
N PRO A 195 6.55 -15.16 13.18
CA PRO A 195 5.60 -15.90 12.36
C PRO A 195 4.84 -16.89 13.26
N SER A 196 3.51 -16.79 13.27
CA SER A 196 2.68 -17.89 13.75
C SER A 196 2.90 -19.07 12.79
N PRO A 197 3.08 -20.30 13.27
CA PRO A 197 3.22 -21.47 12.39
C PRO A 197 2.07 -21.61 11.39
N ASP A 198 0.91 -21.01 11.69
CA ASP A 198 -0.30 -21.04 10.87
C ASP A 198 -0.45 -19.83 9.92
N ARG A 199 0.48 -18.87 9.94
CA ARG A 199 0.45 -17.70 9.05
C ARG A 199 1.74 -17.58 8.25
N PRO A 200 1.65 -17.39 6.91
CA PRO A 200 2.84 -17.14 6.11
C PRO A 200 3.57 -15.89 6.64
N PRO A 201 4.89 -15.93 6.78
CA PRO A 201 5.66 -14.75 7.19
C PRO A 201 5.47 -13.60 6.21
N GLU A 202 5.29 -12.40 6.74
CA GLU A 202 5.27 -11.18 5.93
C GLU A 202 6.70 -10.69 5.75
N PHE A 203 7.33 -11.06 4.63
CA PHE A 203 8.75 -10.78 4.41
C PHE A 203 9.04 -9.35 3.94
N PHE A 204 8.12 -8.69 3.24
CA PHE A 204 8.42 -7.45 2.53
C PHE A 204 8.77 -6.31 3.50
N TRP A 205 7.91 -6.03 4.47
CA TRP A 205 8.19 -4.99 5.47
C TRP A 205 9.16 -5.47 6.54
N PHE A 206 9.16 -6.78 6.87
CA PHE A 206 10.14 -7.37 7.78
C PHE A 206 11.59 -7.09 7.34
N TYR A 207 11.96 -7.45 6.11
CA TYR A 207 13.31 -7.19 5.63
C TYR A 207 13.58 -5.69 5.48
N LYS A 208 12.63 -4.91 4.95
CA LYS A 208 12.80 -3.45 4.86
C LYS A 208 13.09 -2.82 6.22
N ALA A 209 12.34 -3.20 7.25
CA ALA A 209 12.55 -2.69 8.60
C ALA A 209 13.89 -3.15 9.17
N GLY A 210 14.26 -4.42 9.00
CA GLY A 210 15.51 -4.95 9.52
C GLY A 210 16.74 -4.30 8.88
N PHE A 211 16.76 -4.13 7.55
CA PHE A 211 17.86 -3.44 6.88
C PHE A 211 17.95 -1.96 7.30
N ASN A 212 16.82 -1.27 7.49
CA ASN A 212 16.85 0.12 7.99
C ASN A 212 17.31 0.19 9.45
N ALA A 213 16.88 -0.73 10.31
CA ALA A 213 17.35 -0.79 11.69
C ALA A 213 18.85 -1.08 11.77
N ALA A 214 19.34 -2.06 11.01
CA ALA A 214 20.76 -2.40 10.96
C ALA A 214 21.60 -1.22 10.43
N ARG A 215 21.17 -0.57 9.34
CA ARG A 215 21.81 0.65 8.83
C ARG A 215 21.90 1.74 9.88
N LEU A 216 20.79 2.04 10.57
CA LEU A 216 20.77 3.06 11.62
C LEU A 216 21.72 2.74 12.79
N LEU A 217 21.92 1.45 13.10
CA LEU A 217 22.88 1.00 14.12
C LEU A 217 24.32 1.12 13.63
N GLU A 218 24.60 0.75 12.37
CA GLU A 218 25.92 0.92 11.75
C GLU A 218 26.34 2.40 11.71
N GLU A 219 25.43 3.31 11.33
CA GLU A 219 25.67 4.76 11.37
C GLU A 219 26.00 5.26 12.77
N GLN A 220 25.49 4.60 13.81
CA GLN A 220 25.79 4.87 15.22
C GLN A 220 26.98 4.07 15.75
N GLN A 221 27.68 3.33 14.90
CA GLN A 221 28.81 2.45 15.26
C GLN A 221 28.44 1.37 16.29
N LYS A 222 27.16 0.99 16.36
CA LYS A 222 26.63 -0.09 17.21
C LYS A 222 26.74 -1.41 16.45
N TRP A 223 27.96 -1.85 16.17
CA TRP A 223 28.24 -2.95 15.25
C TRP A 223 27.66 -4.29 15.70
N GLU A 224 27.75 -4.61 16.99
CA GLU A 224 27.21 -5.83 17.58
C GLU A 224 25.69 -5.88 17.46
N ALA A 225 25.03 -4.75 17.71
CA ALA A 225 23.58 -4.64 17.57
C ALA A 225 23.16 -4.78 16.10
N ALA A 226 23.90 -4.16 15.17
CA ALA A 226 23.64 -4.31 13.74
C ALA A 226 23.80 -5.77 13.28
N ALA A 227 24.87 -6.45 13.73
CA ALA A 227 25.09 -7.87 13.47
C ALA A 227 23.93 -8.74 13.95
N ALA A 228 23.43 -8.50 15.17
CA ALA A 228 22.27 -9.22 15.72
C ALA A 228 21.00 -9.06 14.87
N ILE A 229 20.79 -7.87 14.27
CA ILE A 229 19.68 -7.67 13.34
C ILE A 229 19.88 -8.47 12.06
N TYR A 230 21.07 -8.45 11.45
CA TYR A 230 21.33 -9.26 10.26
C TYR A 230 21.19 -10.76 10.54
N GLU A 231 21.66 -11.26 11.68
CA GLU A 231 21.46 -12.66 12.09
C GLU A 231 19.99 -13.04 12.12
N LYS A 232 19.14 -12.16 12.67
CA LYS A 232 17.68 -12.35 12.68
C LYS A 232 17.10 -12.40 11.27
N LEU A 233 17.59 -11.55 10.36
CA LEU A 233 17.18 -11.55 8.96
C LEU A 233 17.63 -12.81 8.21
N VAL A 234 18.82 -13.33 8.51
CA VAL A 234 19.32 -14.61 7.98
C VAL A 234 18.46 -15.76 8.46
N ALA A 235 18.21 -15.83 9.78
CA ALA A 235 17.44 -16.89 10.42
C ALA A 235 15.98 -16.98 9.93
N ALA A 236 15.42 -15.89 9.38
CA ALA A 236 14.08 -15.88 8.79
C ALA A 236 13.97 -16.75 7.52
N ASN A 237 15.09 -17.15 6.92
CA ASN A 237 15.18 -18.00 5.71
C ASN A 237 14.22 -17.57 4.58
N GLY A 238 14.15 -16.26 4.34
CA GLY A 238 13.25 -15.62 3.39
C GLY A 238 13.98 -15.10 2.15
N PRO A 239 13.26 -14.37 1.27
CA PRO A 239 13.77 -13.94 -0.04
C PRO A 239 15.04 -13.08 -0.03
N ARG A 240 15.40 -12.50 1.13
CA ARG A 240 16.57 -11.63 1.29
C ARG A 240 17.54 -12.11 2.38
N SER A 241 17.46 -13.39 2.78
CA SER A 241 18.39 -13.97 3.76
C SER A 241 19.84 -13.98 3.25
N GLU A 242 20.07 -14.26 1.97
CA GLU A 242 21.43 -14.27 1.40
C GLU A 242 22.06 -12.87 1.41
N GLU A 243 21.28 -11.84 1.08
CA GLU A 243 21.71 -10.45 1.15
C GLU A 243 22.09 -10.05 2.59
N ALA A 244 21.26 -10.42 3.56
CA ALA A 244 21.55 -10.17 4.97
C ALA A 244 22.81 -10.91 5.43
N ASN A 245 23.01 -12.15 4.98
CA ASN A 245 24.19 -12.94 5.32
C ASN A 245 25.48 -12.34 4.73
N ALA A 246 25.41 -11.86 3.48
CA ALA A 246 26.54 -11.20 2.83
C ALA A 246 26.95 -9.93 3.61
N ARG A 247 25.99 -9.07 3.98
CA ARG A 247 26.29 -7.86 4.76
C ARG A 247 26.78 -8.17 6.17
N LEU A 248 26.21 -9.16 6.85
CA LEU A 248 26.69 -9.65 8.15
C LEU A 248 28.15 -10.10 8.09
N GLY A 249 28.51 -10.90 7.08
CA GLY A 249 29.88 -11.37 6.89
C GLY A 249 30.86 -10.21 6.69
N GLN A 250 30.50 -9.23 5.86
CA GLN A 250 31.31 -8.03 5.66
C GLN A 250 31.48 -7.23 6.96
N LEU A 251 30.39 -6.99 7.69
CA LEU A 251 30.42 -6.23 8.95
C LEU A 251 31.32 -6.90 9.99
N ARG A 252 31.26 -8.23 10.11
CA ARG A 252 32.10 -9.00 11.04
C ARG A 252 33.58 -8.89 10.70
N LEU A 253 33.92 -8.90 9.42
CA LEU A 253 35.31 -8.75 8.95
C LEU A 253 35.83 -7.32 9.19
N GLU A 254 35.03 -6.30 8.87
CA GLU A 254 35.38 -4.88 9.01
C GLU A 254 35.61 -4.48 10.48
N HIS A 255 34.84 -5.06 11.40
CA HIS A 255 34.82 -4.66 12.81
C HIS A 255 35.29 -5.75 13.78
N PHE A 256 35.89 -6.85 13.28
CA PHE A 256 36.43 -7.95 14.08
C PHE A 256 35.43 -8.56 15.08
N LEU A 257 34.18 -8.70 14.65
CA LEU A 257 33.11 -9.29 15.45
C LEU A 257 33.18 -10.82 15.33
N TRP A 258 33.96 -11.45 16.20
CA TRP A 258 34.12 -12.91 16.25
C TRP A 258 33.14 -13.51 17.25
N GLN A 259 32.17 -14.29 16.75
CA GLN A 259 31.26 -15.13 17.53
C GLN A 259 31.23 -16.54 16.95
#